data_AF-Q8X7I4-F1
#
_entry.id   AF-Q8X7I4-F1
#
_cell.length_a   1.000
_cell.length_b   1.000
_cell.length_c   1.000
_cell.angle_alpha   90.00
_cell.angle_beta   90.00
_cell.angle_gamma   90.00
#
_symmetry.space_group_name_H-M   'P 1'
#
loop_
_entity.id
_entity.type
_entity.pdbx_description
1 polymer ?
#
loop_
_entity_poly.entity_id
_entity_poly.type
_entity_poly.pdbx_seq_one_letter_code
_entity_poly.pdbx_strand_id
1 'polypeptide(L)'
;MTSYSNFSNQIKETINNKFDHEIHDWDIIKNSITTLINKNIHGAGRNIVDFIDLGNWDFISNFSFDDSTRRLELEWHPNDKFHIYIESVVFVEFNDTIYAFLKGYYHNQLSLNRIYNTKCSSCSFENSGSYMVDVYRTVKRVNETIQTPNINCYTTCILTRPANGHVTSTGFSRNLMDAINISLAEHKIASLHNEVMSIEEYDRDSLQEKGNTARRYLEYILMLVNIRIMHLNNVQYQEQMLGSLVSVIEALDYEPLMKNDVEITKDILNACSHHGGVRIEKKDVIFSLEVIENLIKAIKKTDINKLQLDGMFKSIQK
;
A
#
# COMPACT_ATOMS: atom_id res chain seq x y z
N MET A 1 -22.53 -4.66 -25.75
CA MET A 1 -22.02 -4.64 -24.35
C MET A 1 -21.15 -5.86 -24.16
N THR A 2 -19.94 -5.69 -23.64
CA THR A 2 -19.06 -6.80 -23.26
C THR A 2 -19.65 -7.46 -22.01
N SER A 3 -19.81 -8.78 -21.99
CA SER A 3 -20.22 -9.49 -20.76
C SER A 3 -19.12 -9.40 -19.71
N TYR A 4 -19.48 -9.46 -18.43
CA TYR A 4 -18.48 -9.46 -17.35
C TYR A 4 -17.47 -10.60 -17.51
N SER A 5 -17.92 -11.81 -17.83
CA SER A 5 -17.03 -12.96 -18.06
C SER A 5 -15.99 -12.69 -19.16
N ASN A 6 -16.39 -12.07 -20.28
CA ASN A 6 -15.45 -11.72 -21.35
C ASN A 6 -14.45 -10.64 -20.90
N PHE A 7 -14.91 -9.65 -20.13
CA PHE A 7 -14.05 -8.61 -19.58
C PHE A 7 -13.06 -9.17 -18.55
N SER A 8 -13.52 -10.01 -17.62
CA SER A 8 -12.70 -10.70 -16.63
C SER A 8 -11.63 -11.58 -17.30
N ASN A 9 -12.01 -12.34 -18.33
CA ASN A 9 -11.04 -13.15 -19.10
C ASN A 9 -9.98 -12.28 -19.80
N GLN A 10 -10.36 -11.14 -20.37
CA GLN A 10 -9.38 -10.22 -20.96
C GLN A 10 -8.41 -9.68 -19.91
N ILE A 11 -8.89 -9.30 -18.72
CA ILE A 11 -8.00 -8.88 -17.64
C ILE A 11 -7.08 -10.03 -17.23
N LYS A 12 -7.62 -11.23 -17.01
CA LYS A 12 -6.85 -12.46 -16.71
C LYS A 12 -5.72 -12.69 -17.70
N GLU A 13 -5.99 -12.58 -18.99
CA GLU A 13 -4.99 -12.69 -20.04
C GLU A 13 -3.93 -11.59 -19.92
N THR A 14 -4.33 -10.31 -19.77
CA THR A 14 -3.37 -9.20 -19.68
C THR A 14 -2.43 -9.30 -18.49
N ILE A 15 -2.88 -9.88 -17.37
CA ILE A 15 -2.07 -10.05 -16.16
C ILE A 15 -1.42 -11.44 -16.05
N ASN A 16 -1.51 -12.27 -17.08
CA ASN A 16 -1.01 -13.66 -17.08
C ASN A 16 -1.56 -14.50 -15.91
N ASN A 17 -2.87 -14.37 -15.62
CA ASN A 17 -3.58 -15.04 -14.52
C ASN A 17 -3.03 -14.75 -13.11
N LYS A 18 -2.28 -13.66 -12.92
CA LYS A 18 -1.70 -13.25 -11.64
C LYS A 18 -2.68 -12.46 -10.75
N PHE A 19 -3.93 -12.91 -10.65
CA PHE A 19 -4.84 -12.38 -9.61
C PHE A 19 -4.23 -12.63 -8.23
N ASP A 20 -4.45 -11.70 -7.31
CA ASP A 20 -3.96 -11.74 -5.92
C ASP A 20 -2.43 -11.76 -5.76
N HIS A 21 -1.67 -11.44 -6.82
CA HIS A 21 -0.21 -11.40 -6.80
C HIS A 21 0.32 -10.00 -7.19
N GLU A 22 1.45 -9.59 -6.60
CA GLU A 22 2.11 -8.33 -6.97
C GLU A 22 2.64 -8.42 -8.41
N ILE A 23 2.27 -7.44 -9.23
CA ILE A 23 2.77 -7.28 -10.59
C ILE A 23 3.70 -6.06 -10.62
N HIS A 24 4.96 -6.29 -10.94
CA HIS A 24 6.00 -5.26 -11.07
C HIS A 24 6.40 -4.96 -12.53
N ASP A 25 6.00 -5.82 -13.46
CA ASP A 25 6.32 -5.67 -14.88
C ASP A 25 5.56 -4.48 -15.47
N TRP A 26 6.28 -3.51 -16.02
CA TRP A 26 5.69 -2.24 -16.45
C TRP A 26 4.76 -2.38 -17.65
N ASP A 27 5.09 -3.25 -18.61
CA ASP A 27 4.28 -3.43 -19.80
C ASP A 27 2.98 -4.19 -19.45
N ILE A 28 3.05 -5.16 -18.54
CA ILE A 28 1.86 -5.81 -17.97
C ILE A 28 0.99 -4.78 -17.23
N ILE A 29 1.58 -3.91 -16.40
CA ILE A 29 0.86 -2.85 -15.67
C ILE A 29 0.13 -1.93 -16.65
N LYS A 30 0.83 -1.37 -17.64
CA LYS A 30 0.23 -0.46 -18.64
C LYS A 30 -0.91 -1.14 -19.38
N ASN A 31 -0.69 -2.36 -19.88
CA ASN A 31 -1.68 -3.08 -20.68
C ASN A 31 -2.93 -3.42 -19.86
N SER A 32 -2.74 -3.91 -18.63
CA SER A 32 -3.85 -4.28 -17.74
C SER A 32 -4.66 -3.07 -17.26
N ILE A 33 -4.02 -1.96 -16.87
CA ILE A 33 -4.72 -0.71 -16.50
C ILE A 33 -5.43 -0.11 -17.73
N THR A 34 -4.78 -0.05 -18.89
CA THR A 34 -5.41 0.43 -20.13
C THR A 34 -6.64 -0.41 -20.46
N THR A 35 -6.56 -1.72 -20.31
CA THR A 35 -7.68 -2.64 -20.55
C THR A 35 -8.80 -2.42 -19.54
N LEU A 36 -8.48 -2.28 -18.26
CA LEU A 36 -9.43 -1.98 -17.18
C LEU A 36 -10.21 -0.69 -17.42
N ILE A 37 -9.54 0.36 -17.92
CA ILE A 37 -10.15 1.67 -18.18
C ILE A 37 -10.95 1.68 -19.49
N ASN A 38 -10.37 1.19 -20.58
CA ASN A 38 -10.96 1.34 -21.93
C ASN A 38 -11.97 0.26 -22.30
N LYS A 39 -11.80 -0.97 -21.79
CA LYS A 39 -12.67 -2.11 -22.11
C LYS A 39 -13.68 -2.44 -21.00
N ASN A 40 -13.84 -1.54 -20.04
CA ASN A 40 -14.81 -1.61 -18.96
C ASN A 40 -16.22 -1.93 -19.51
N ILE A 41 -16.91 -2.87 -18.86
CA ILE A 41 -18.26 -3.31 -19.21
C ILE A 41 -19.31 -2.18 -19.21
N HIS A 42 -19.07 -1.11 -18.44
CA HIS A 42 -19.96 0.05 -18.33
C HIS A 42 -19.68 1.14 -19.36
N GLY A 43 -18.60 0.99 -20.14
CA GLY A 43 -18.07 1.96 -21.11
C GLY A 43 -16.72 2.53 -20.68
N ALA A 44 -15.92 2.96 -21.66
CA ALA A 44 -14.58 3.50 -21.42
C ALA A 44 -14.60 4.66 -20.42
N GLY A 45 -13.66 4.65 -19.48
CA GLY A 45 -13.50 5.69 -18.46
C GLY A 45 -14.52 5.65 -17.31
N ARG A 46 -15.56 4.80 -17.37
CA ARG A 46 -16.59 4.67 -16.31
C ARG A 46 -16.13 3.76 -15.16
N ASN A 47 -14.92 4.02 -14.70
CA ASN A 47 -14.29 3.37 -13.57
C ASN A 47 -14.43 4.26 -12.34
N ILE A 48 -14.49 3.63 -11.18
CA ILE A 48 -14.36 4.33 -9.90
C ILE A 48 -12.88 4.31 -9.53
N VAL A 49 -12.28 5.48 -9.34
CA VAL A 49 -10.96 5.64 -8.71
C VAL A 49 -11.21 6.01 -7.26
N ASP A 50 -10.90 5.10 -6.36
CA ASP A 50 -11.10 5.26 -4.93
C ASP A 50 -9.77 5.61 -4.25
N PHE A 51 -9.71 6.79 -3.64
CA PHE A 51 -8.57 7.28 -2.86
C PHE A 51 -8.66 6.88 -1.39
N ILE A 52 -9.54 5.92 -1.06
CA ILE A 52 -9.62 5.18 0.21
C ILE A 52 -10.15 6.01 1.39
N ASP A 53 -9.53 7.15 1.69
CA ASP A 53 -9.93 8.04 2.78
C ASP A 53 -10.26 9.48 2.33
N LEU A 54 -10.13 9.79 1.02
CA LEU A 54 -10.48 11.10 0.44
C LEU A 54 -11.75 11.10 -0.41
N GLY A 55 -12.39 9.94 -0.54
CA GLY A 55 -13.51 9.74 -1.47
C GLY A 55 -13.03 9.22 -2.82
N ASN A 56 -13.89 9.35 -3.83
CA ASN A 56 -13.72 8.68 -5.11
C ASN A 56 -14.06 9.56 -6.31
N TRP A 57 -13.45 9.24 -7.45
CA TRP A 57 -13.88 9.71 -8.76
C TRP A 57 -14.66 8.62 -9.45
N ASP A 58 -15.85 8.94 -9.95
CA ASP A 58 -16.69 7.98 -10.67
C ASP A 58 -16.38 7.93 -12.18
N PHE A 59 -15.37 8.67 -12.64
CA PHE A 59 -15.00 8.75 -14.04
C PHE A 59 -13.53 9.12 -14.22
N ILE A 60 -12.89 8.53 -15.23
CA ILE A 60 -11.55 8.90 -15.72
C ILE A 60 -11.76 9.53 -17.10
N SER A 61 -11.55 10.85 -17.19
CA SER A 61 -11.70 11.60 -18.43
C SER A 61 -10.53 11.42 -19.39
N ASN A 62 -9.33 11.27 -18.83
CA ASN A 62 -8.11 11.07 -19.59
C ASN A 62 -7.09 10.33 -18.72
N PHE A 63 -6.16 9.63 -19.34
CA PHE A 63 -5.02 9.04 -18.67
C PHE A 63 -3.81 8.93 -19.59
N SER A 64 -2.62 8.97 -19.01
CA SER A 64 -1.37 8.79 -19.74
C SER A 64 -0.31 8.09 -18.89
N PHE A 65 0.63 7.45 -19.58
CA PHE A 65 1.79 6.82 -18.99
C PHE A 65 3.06 7.53 -19.41
N ASP A 66 3.99 7.70 -18.48
CA ASP A 66 5.38 8.09 -18.75
C ASP A 66 6.29 6.90 -18.46
N ASP A 67 6.83 6.31 -19.52
CA ASP A 67 7.71 5.14 -19.45
C ASP A 67 9.04 5.43 -18.77
N SER A 68 9.52 6.68 -18.81
CA SER A 68 10.82 7.04 -18.23
C SER A 68 10.80 7.03 -16.71
N THR A 69 9.67 7.40 -16.13
CA THR A 69 9.49 7.51 -14.68
C THR A 69 8.52 6.47 -14.11
N ARG A 70 7.96 5.60 -14.97
CA ARG A 70 6.89 4.64 -14.62
C ARG A 70 5.69 5.34 -13.96
N ARG A 71 5.35 6.53 -14.46
CA ARG A 71 4.29 7.37 -13.89
C ARG A 71 2.97 7.16 -14.65
N LEU A 72 1.89 6.99 -13.91
CA LEU A 72 0.52 7.09 -14.39
C LEU A 72 -0.05 8.44 -13.98
N GLU A 73 -0.62 9.16 -14.95
CA GLU A 73 -1.42 10.37 -14.75
C GLU A 73 -2.87 10.05 -15.11
N LEU A 74 -3.80 10.27 -14.18
CA LEU A 74 -5.24 10.21 -14.40
C LEU A 74 -5.83 11.62 -14.26
N GLU A 75 -6.88 11.91 -15.02
CA GLU A 75 -7.60 13.18 -14.97
C GLU A 75 -9.11 12.95 -14.82
N TRP A 76 -9.75 13.58 -13.85
CA TRP A 76 -11.20 13.47 -13.63
C TRP A 76 -11.97 14.57 -14.34
N HIS A 77 -11.60 15.80 -14.06
CA HIS A 77 -12.06 17.03 -14.70
C HIS A 77 -10.85 17.84 -15.14
N PRO A 78 -11.00 18.82 -16.06
CA PRO A 78 -9.90 19.67 -16.45
C PRO A 78 -9.17 20.21 -15.22
N ASN A 79 -7.89 19.85 -15.10
CA ASN A 79 -6.96 20.25 -14.03
C ASN A 79 -7.08 19.52 -12.67
N ASP A 80 -8.01 18.58 -12.50
CA ASP A 80 -8.08 17.68 -11.35
C ASP A 80 -7.42 16.35 -11.71
N LYS A 81 -6.23 16.12 -11.15
CA LYS A 81 -5.30 15.08 -11.58
C LYS A 81 -4.85 14.19 -10.43
N PHE A 82 -4.48 12.96 -10.78
CA PHE A 82 -3.85 12.01 -9.88
C PHE A 82 -2.57 11.52 -10.54
N HIS A 83 -1.47 11.63 -9.81
CA HIS A 83 -0.18 11.12 -10.24
C HIS A 83 0.27 10.01 -9.32
N ILE A 84 0.75 8.92 -9.91
CA ILE A 84 1.39 7.84 -9.19
C ILE A 84 2.60 7.32 -9.96
N TYR A 85 3.73 7.17 -9.26
CA TYR A 85 4.94 6.54 -9.77
C TYR A 85 4.89 5.06 -9.37
N ILE A 86 4.43 4.19 -10.28
CA ILE A 86 3.98 2.85 -9.91
C ILE A 86 5.17 1.91 -9.62
N GLU A 87 5.17 1.37 -8.39
CA GLU A 87 6.05 0.27 -7.97
C GLU A 87 5.43 -1.09 -8.34
N SER A 88 4.17 -1.29 -7.96
CA SER A 88 3.41 -2.51 -8.21
C SER A 88 1.91 -2.29 -8.26
N VAL A 89 1.22 -3.27 -8.84
CA VAL A 89 -0.24 -3.37 -8.82
C VAL A 89 -0.67 -4.76 -8.41
N VAL A 90 -1.83 -4.87 -7.76
CA VAL A 90 -2.50 -6.15 -7.47
C VAL A 90 -3.92 -6.09 -8.00
N PHE A 91 -4.32 -7.12 -8.71
CA PHE A 91 -5.69 -7.30 -9.17
C PHE A 91 -6.41 -8.31 -8.29
N VAL A 92 -7.60 -7.97 -7.83
CA VAL A 92 -8.51 -8.86 -7.09
C VAL A 92 -9.84 -8.91 -7.80
N GLU A 93 -10.42 -10.11 -7.91
CA GLU A 93 -11.76 -10.33 -8.46
C GLU A 93 -12.73 -10.69 -7.33
N PHE A 94 -13.79 -9.91 -7.19
CA PHE A 94 -14.77 -10.13 -6.14
C PHE A 94 -16.15 -9.57 -6.53
N ASN A 95 -17.22 -10.34 -6.33
CA ASN A 95 -18.61 -9.95 -6.64
C ASN A 95 -18.82 -9.31 -8.02
N ASP A 96 -18.33 -9.98 -9.06
CA ASP A 96 -18.38 -9.50 -10.44
C ASP A 96 -17.76 -8.09 -10.62
N THR A 97 -16.72 -7.80 -9.83
CA THR A 97 -15.96 -6.55 -9.86
C THR A 97 -14.48 -6.86 -9.84
N ILE A 98 -13.71 -6.10 -10.60
CA ILE A 98 -12.25 -6.17 -10.61
C ILE A 98 -11.73 -4.92 -9.91
N TYR A 99 -10.88 -5.14 -8.91
CA TYR A 99 -10.19 -4.12 -8.15
C TYR A 99 -8.72 -4.14 -8.54
N ALA A 100 -8.20 -3.01 -9.02
CA ALA A 100 -6.78 -2.82 -9.27
C ALA A 100 -6.22 -1.87 -8.20
N PHE A 101 -5.55 -2.44 -7.21
CA PHE A 101 -4.87 -1.68 -6.18
C PHE A 101 -3.51 -1.23 -6.69
N LEU A 102 -3.21 0.05 -6.51
CA LEU A 102 -1.97 0.67 -6.97
C LEU A 102 -1.08 1.00 -5.77
N LYS A 103 0.18 0.56 -5.85
CA LYS A 103 1.25 0.94 -4.93
C LYS A 103 2.24 1.84 -5.67
N GLY A 104 2.43 3.02 -5.12
CA GLY A 104 3.34 4.02 -5.67
C GLY A 104 4.59 4.20 -4.83
N TYR A 105 5.67 4.63 -5.47
CA TYR A 105 6.75 5.28 -4.75
C TYR A 105 6.24 6.59 -4.18
N TYR A 106 6.42 6.77 -2.88
CA TYR A 106 6.17 8.05 -2.24
C TYR A 106 7.36 8.99 -2.44
N HIS A 107 7.10 10.30 -2.35
CA HIS A 107 8.11 11.32 -2.48
C HIS A 107 8.17 12.15 -1.21
N ASN A 108 9.38 12.34 -0.68
CA ASN A 108 9.61 13.33 0.37
C ASN A 108 9.44 14.76 -0.18
N GLN A 109 9.39 15.74 0.72
CA GLN A 109 9.18 17.14 0.36
C GLN A 109 10.18 17.68 -0.68
N LEU A 110 11.45 17.26 -0.61
CA LEU A 110 12.48 17.68 -1.57
C LEU A 110 12.17 17.17 -2.99
N SER A 111 11.79 15.90 -3.11
CA SER A 111 11.41 15.27 -4.37
C SER A 111 10.12 15.87 -4.93
N LEU A 112 9.09 16.08 -4.09
CA LEU A 112 7.85 16.76 -4.47
C LEU A 112 8.12 18.16 -5.04
N ASN A 113 8.95 18.95 -4.37
CA ASN A 113 9.37 20.27 -4.86
C ASN A 113 10.04 20.18 -6.25
N ARG A 114 10.95 19.22 -6.46
CA ARG A 114 11.63 19.05 -7.76
C ARG A 114 10.65 18.70 -8.88
N ILE A 115 9.71 17.81 -8.61
CA ILE A 115 8.73 17.33 -9.59
C ILE A 115 7.73 18.44 -9.94
N TYR A 116 7.15 19.09 -8.93
CA TYR A 116 5.95 19.91 -9.12
C TYR A 116 6.20 21.41 -9.21
N ASN A 117 7.29 21.91 -8.63
CA ASN A 117 7.61 23.35 -8.62
C ASN A 117 8.26 23.83 -9.94
N THR A 118 8.44 22.93 -10.92
CA THR A 118 9.07 23.24 -12.19
C THR A 118 8.10 24.04 -13.08
N LYS A 119 8.51 25.23 -13.53
CA LYS A 119 7.77 26.11 -14.46
C LYS A 119 6.38 26.56 -13.96
N CYS A 120 6.14 26.55 -12.65
CA CYS A 120 4.92 27.09 -12.06
C CYS A 120 5.17 28.50 -11.48
N SER A 121 4.11 29.31 -11.40
CA SER A 121 4.13 30.61 -10.71
C SER A 121 3.89 30.49 -9.20
N SER A 122 3.26 29.40 -8.78
CA SER A 122 2.99 29.05 -7.37
C SER A 122 2.84 27.54 -7.25
N CYS A 123 3.28 26.98 -6.12
CA CYS A 123 3.15 25.58 -5.77
C CYS A 123 3.07 25.45 -4.24
N SER A 124 2.08 24.72 -3.73
CA SER A 124 1.95 24.34 -2.32
C SER A 124 1.57 22.87 -2.19
N PHE A 125 1.79 22.33 -0.99
CA PHE A 125 1.59 20.92 -0.68
C PHE A 125 0.81 20.84 0.63
N GLU A 126 -0.24 20.05 0.67
CA GLU A 126 -1.04 19.83 1.87
C GLU A 126 -1.24 18.32 2.06
N ASN A 127 -1.04 17.84 3.28
CA ASN A 127 -1.37 16.45 3.60
C ASN A 127 -2.89 16.28 3.48
N SER A 128 -3.30 15.25 2.75
CA SER A 128 -4.71 14.94 2.51
C SER A 128 -4.97 13.52 2.95
N GLY A 129 -5.71 13.39 4.06
CA GLY A 129 -5.91 12.09 4.70
C GLY A 129 -4.60 11.48 5.21
N SER A 130 -4.55 10.16 5.25
CA SER A 130 -3.40 9.39 5.73
C SER A 130 -2.51 8.89 4.59
N TYR A 131 -3.03 8.85 3.36
CA TYR A 131 -2.40 8.17 2.23
C TYR A 131 -1.89 9.10 1.12
N MET A 132 -2.28 10.38 1.13
CA MET A 132 -2.04 11.29 0.02
C MET A 132 -1.49 12.64 0.45
N VAL A 133 -0.91 13.32 -0.53
CA VAL A 133 -0.62 14.75 -0.50
C VAL A 133 -1.33 15.39 -1.69
N ASP A 134 -2.04 16.49 -1.42
CA ASP A 134 -2.58 17.36 -2.45
C ASP A 134 -1.53 18.39 -2.84
N VAL A 135 -1.29 18.51 -4.13
CA VAL A 135 -0.40 19.49 -4.74
C VAL A 135 -1.23 20.53 -5.45
N TYR A 136 -1.17 21.77 -4.99
CA TYR A 136 -1.81 22.89 -5.64
C TYR A 136 -0.77 23.69 -6.38
N ARG A 137 -0.91 23.84 -7.69
CA ARG A 137 0.05 24.63 -8.49
C ARG A 137 -0.62 25.45 -9.57
N THR A 138 0.02 26.54 -9.94
CA THR A 138 -0.41 27.37 -11.07
C THR A 138 0.62 27.29 -12.20
N VAL A 139 0.22 26.75 -13.34
CA VAL A 139 1.04 26.62 -14.54
C VAL A 139 0.39 27.41 -15.67
N LYS A 140 1.09 28.40 -16.23
CA LYS A 140 0.57 29.26 -17.32
C LYS A 140 -0.83 29.84 -17.04
N ARG A 141 -1.07 30.31 -15.81
CA ARG A 141 -2.35 30.88 -15.32
C ARG A 141 -3.50 29.86 -15.15
N VAL A 142 -3.22 28.57 -15.22
CA VAL A 142 -4.18 27.50 -14.94
C VAL A 142 -3.85 26.91 -13.57
N ASN A 143 -4.86 26.79 -12.72
CA ASN A 143 -4.74 26.12 -11.42
C ASN A 143 -4.95 24.63 -11.61
N GLU A 144 -4.01 23.83 -11.13
CA GLU A 144 -4.08 22.38 -11.10
C GLU A 144 -4.10 21.89 -9.66
N THR A 145 -4.96 20.91 -9.40
CA THR A 145 -4.99 20.13 -8.16
C THR A 145 -4.53 18.73 -8.51
N ILE A 146 -3.45 18.27 -7.87
CA ILE A 146 -2.86 16.96 -8.15
C ILE A 146 -2.77 16.17 -6.85
N GLN A 147 -3.43 15.01 -6.81
CA GLN A 147 -3.30 14.08 -5.70
C GLN A 147 -2.17 13.09 -5.99
N THR A 148 -1.33 12.79 -5.01
CA THR A 148 -0.24 11.81 -5.14
C THR A 148 -0.06 11.02 -3.85
N PRO A 149 0.25 9.71 -3.92
CA PRO A 149 0.52 8.91 -2.72
C PRO A 149 1.70 9.46 -1.92
N ASN A 150 1.58 9.44 -0.59
CA ASN A 150 2.61 9.92 0.33
C ASN A 150 3.24 8.82 1.19
N ILE A 151 2.83 7.57 1.00
CA ILE A 151 3.19 6.44 1.85
C ILE A 151 3.48 5.18 1.01
N ASN A 152 4.36 4.31 1.51
CA ASN A 152 4.83 3.11 0.81
C ASN A 152 3.90 1.89 1.01
N CYS A 153 2.62 2.02 0.70
CA CYS A 153 1.65 0.92 0.70
C CYS A 153 0.71 1.04 -0.51
N TYR A 154 -0.18 0.05 -0.71
CA TYR A 154 -1.31 0.27 -1.61
C TYR A 154 -2.17 1.38 -1.02
N THR A 155 -2.53 2.38 -1.83
CA THR A 155 -3.27 3.59 -1.38
C THR A 155 -4.44 3.96 -2.27
N THR A 156 -4.52 3.39 -3.48
CA THR A 156 -5.51 3.76 -4.49
C THR A 156 -6.08 2.50 -5.12
N CYS A 157 -7.36 2.53 -5.46
CA CYS A 157 -8.01 1.45 -6.19
C CYS A 157 -8.70 1.97 -7.44
N ILE A 158 -8.46 1.33 -8.59
CA ILE A 158 -9.30 1.51 -9.78
C ILE A 158 -10.23 0.29 -9.85
N LEU A 159 -11.54 0.52 -9.85
CA LEU A 159 -12.52 -0.54 -9.92
C LEU A 159 -13.62 -0.25 -10.93
N THR A 160 -14.24 -1.31 -11.45
CA THR A 160 -15.46 -1.19 -12.25
C THR A 160 -16.69 -1.16 -11.35
N ARG A 161 -17.77 -0.49 -11.74
CA ARG A 161 -19.05 -0.70 -11.06
C ARG A 161 -19.44 -2.19 -11.12
N PRO A 162 -20.05 -2.78 -10.09
CA PRO A 162 -20.43 -4.19 -10.14
C PRO A 162 -21.39 -4.49 -11.29
N ALA A 163 -21.11 -5.54 -12.06
CA ALA A 163 -21.94 -5.92 -13.22
C ALA A 163 -23.36 -6.35 -12.82
N ASN A 164 -23.49 -6.88 -11.61
CA ASN A 164 -24.73 -7.39 -11.01
C ASN A 164 -25.58 -6.29 -10.32
N GLY A 165 -25.18 -5.02 -10.43
CA GLY A 165 -25.89 -3.90 -9.81
C GLY A 165 -25.79 -3.86 -8.28
N HIS A 166 -24.94 -4.68 -7.66
CA HIS A 166 -24.67 -4.56 -6.23
C HIS A 166 -24.01 -3.22 -5.93
N VAL A 167 -24.38 -2.66 -4.78
CA VAL A 167 -23.68 -1.50 -4.23
C VAL A 167 -22.48 -2.05 -3.47
N THR A 168 -21.26 -1.69 -3.87
CA THR A 168 -20.08 -1.89 -3.02
C THR A 168 -20.27 -1.06 -1.77
N SER A 169 -20.24 -1.68 -0.59
CA SER A 169 -20.38 -0.95 0.67
C SER A 169 -19.28 0.11 0.80
N THR A 170 -19.62 1.25 1.39
CA THR A 170 -18.67 2.32 1.68
C THR A 170 -17.51 1.75 2.49
N GLY A 171 -16.28 1.94 2.02
CA GLY A 171 -15.07 1.45 2.69
C GLY A 171 -14.70 -0.01 2.41
N PHE A 172 -15.43 -0.73 1.53
CA PHE A 172 -15.04 -2.09 1.15
C PHE A 172 -13.65 -2.15 0.49
N SER A 173 -13.40 -1.26 -0.46
CA SER A 173 -12.09 -1.07 -1.11
C SER A 173 -10.98 -0.84 -0.09
N ARG A 174 -11.22 -0.01 0.93
CA ARG A 174 -10.31 0.22 2.05
C ARG A 174 -10.03 -1.05 2.84
N ASN A 175 -11.06 -1.76 3.28
CA ASN A 175 -10.89 -3.00 4.03
C ASN A 175 -10.12 -4.06 3.22
N LEU A 176 -10.39 -4.15 1.92
CA LEU A 176 -9.70 -5.05 1.01
C LEU A 176 -8.23 -4.63 0.83
N MET A 177 -7.96 -3.34 0.65
CA MET A 177 -6.60 -2.80 0.58
C MET A 177 -5.80 -3.08 1.87
N ASP A 178 -6.42 -2.87 3.04
CA ASP A 178 -5.82 -3.16 4.34
C ASP A 178 -5.47 -4.66 4.45
N ALA A 179 -6.38 -5.55 4.05
CA ALA A 179 -6.14 -6.98 4.02
C ALA A 179 -4.98 -7.38 3.09
N ILE A 180 -4.89 -6.77 1.89
CA ILE A 180 -3.80 -6.99 0.93
C ILE A 180 -2.46 -6.53 1.53
N ASN A 181 -2.41 -5.30 2.05
CA ASN A 181 -1.20 -4.74 2.67
C ASN A 181 -0.68 -5.64 3.81
N ILE A 182 -1.57 -6.14 4.67
CA ILE A 182 -1.22 -7.03 5.78
C ILE A 182 -0.80 -8.44 5.28
N SER A 183 -1.48 -8.98 4.26
CA SER A 183 -1.10 -10.28 3.68
C SER A 183 0.29 -10.24 3.06
N LEU A 184 0.63 -9.15 2.38
CA LEU A 184 1.96 -8.96 1.80
C LEU A 184 3.04 -8.82 2.86
N ALA A 185 2.75 -8.13 3.97
CA ALA A 185 3.66 -8.07 5.12
C ALA A 185 3.95 -9.47 5.68
N GLU A 186 2.91 -10.30 5.82
CA GLU A 186 3.05 -11.68 6.30
C GLU A 186 3.95 -12.52 5.40
N HIS A 187 3.72 -12.49 4.08
CA HIS A 187 4.55 -13.24 3.14
C HIS A 187 6.02 -12.78 3.15
N LYS A 188 6.25 -11.46 3.25
CA LYS A 188 7.60 -10.88 3.32
C LYS A 188 8.33 -11.29 4.59
N ILE A 189 7.64 -11.30 5.73
CA ILE A 189 8.19 -11.78 7.01
C ILE A 189 8.49 -13.28 6.96
N ALA A 190 7.58 -14.10 6.44
CA ALA A 190 7.80 -15.54 6.32
C ALA A 190 9.01 -15.86 5.43
N SER A 191 9.18 -15.15 4.31
CA SER A 191 10.37 -15.28 3.46
C SER A 191 11.64 -14.89 4.21
N LEU A 192 11.62 -13.74 4.90
CA LEU A 192 12.76 -13.26 5.69
C LEU A 192 13.15 -14.23 6.81
N HIS A 193 12.16 -14.86 7.46
CA HIS A 193 12.39 -15.88 8.46
C HIS A 193 13.14 -17.08 7.89
N ASN A 194 12.74 -17.57 6.72
CA ASN A 194 13.46 -18.66 6.05
C ASN A 194 14.89 -18.26 5.65
N GLU A 195 15.08 -17.02 5.18
CA GLU A 195 16.42 -16.49 4.87
C GLU A 195 17.31 -16.47 6.12
N VAL A 196 16.82 -15.94 7.25
CA VAL A 196 17.57 -15.91 8.52
C VAL A 196 17.92 -17.31 9.01
N MET A 197 17.01 -18.27 8.86
CA MET A 197 17.27 -19.66 9.24
C MET A 197 18.44 -20.29 8.45
N SER A 198 18.68 -19.84 7.22
CA SER A 198 19.81 -20.31 6.39
C SER A 198 21.17 -19.65 6.70
N ILE A 199 21.19 -18.57 7.49
CA ILE A 199 22.42 -17.85 7.82
C ILE A 199 23.17 -18.56 8.95
N GLU A 200 24.48 -18.74 8.81
CA GLU A 200 25.34 -19.29 9.86
C GLU A 200 25.41 -18.37 11.09
N GLU A 201 25.49 -18.91 12.31
CA GLU A 201 25.44 -18.10 13.55
C GLU A 201 26.54 -17.04 13.66
N TYR A 202 27.70 -17.29 13.03
CA TYR A 202 28.83 -16.39 13.04
C TYR A 202 28.82 -15.37 11.88
N ASP A 203 27.91 -15.49 10.92
CA ASP A 203 27.77 -14.55 9.81
C ASP A 203 26.97 -13.32 10.23
N ARG A 204 27.67 -12.44 10.95
CA ARG A 204 27.07 -11.28 11.62
C ARG A 204 26.59 -10.20 10.66
N ASP A 205 27.28 -10.00 9.53
CA ASP A 205 26.92 -8.96 8.58
C ASP A 205 25.59 -9.29 7.92
N SER A 206 25.40 -10.55 7.51
CA SER A 206 24.14 -11.05 6.98
C SER A 206 23.01 -10.97 8.03
N LEU A 207 23.27 -11.34 9.28
CA LEU A 207 22.28 -11.23 10.36
C LEU A 207 21.86 -9.77 10.61
N GLN A 208 22.80 -8.82 10.60
CA GLN A 208 22.49 -7.40 10.74
C GLN A 208 21.69 -6.87 9.56
N GLU A 209 22.03 -7.26 8.33
CA GLU A 209 21.26 -6.90 7.13
C GLU A 209 19.80 -7.38 7.21
N LYS A 210 19.60 -8.63 7.61
CA LYS A 210 18.25 -9.20 7.78
C LYS A 210 17.50 -8.60 8.96
N GLY A 211 18.18 -8.31 10.06
CA GLY A 211 17.62 -7.54 11.18
C GLY A 211 17.16 -6.15 10.75
N ASN A 212 17.96 -5.43 9.95
CA ASN A 212 17.53 -4.14 9.39
C ASN A 212 16.34 -4.28 8.43
N THR A 213 16.21 -5.41 7.73
CA THR A 213 15.02 -5.71 6.93
C THR A 213 13.80 -5.97 7.79
N ALA A 214 13.93 -6.75 8.87
CA ALA A 214 12.87 -6.98 9.85
C ALA A 214 12.39 -5.67 10.49
N ARG A 215 13.32 -4.75 10.79
CA ARG A 215 13.03 -3.40 11.29
C ARG A 215 12.08 -2.66 10.37
N ARG A 216 12.39 -2.61 9.06
CA ARG A 216 11.56 -1.94 8.05
C ARG A 216 10.17 -2.55 7.96
N TYR A 217 10.04 -3.86 8.11
CA TYR A 217 8.75 -4.54 8.12
C TYR A 217 7.94 -4.26 9.38
N LEU A 218 8.57 -4.20 10.55
CA LEU A 218 7.90 -3.78 11.78
C LEU A 218 7.41 -2.33 11.68
N GLU A 219 8.24 -1.41 11.17
CA GLU A 219 7.84 -0.02 10.90
C GLU A 219 6.62 0.02 9.97
N TYR A 220 6.65 -0.73 8.87
CA TYR A 220 5.53 -0.84 7.92
C TYR A 220 4.24 -1.34 8.58
N ILE A 221 4.30 -2.38 9.42
CA ILE A 221 3.13 -2.95 10.10
C ILE A 221 2.56 -1.95 11.11
N LEU A 222 3.41 -1.33 11.94
CA LEU A 222 2.96 -0.35 12.92
C LEU A 222 2.35 0.89 12.25
N MET A 223 2.87 1.28 11.09
CA MET A 223 2.30 2.36 10.27
C MET A 223 0.88 2.00 9.79
N LEU A 224 0.67 0.79 9.28
CA LEU A 224 -0.68 0.32 8.89
C LEU A 224 -1.65 0.31 10.09
N VAL A 225 -1.18 -0.14 11.25
CA VAL A 225 -1.97 -0.11 12.48
C VAL A 225 -2.30 1.34 12.88
N ASN A 226 -1.32 2.23 12.85
CA ASN A 226 -1.51 3.63 13.22
C ASN A 226 -2.58 4.32 12.35
N ILE A 227 -2.54 4.10 11.03
CA ILE A 227 -3.54 4.65 10.12
C ILE A 227 -4.94 4.11 10.46
N ARG A 228 -5.03 2.84 10.85
CA ARG A 228 -6.29 2.20 11.21
C ARG A 228 -6.90 2.75 12.49
N ILE A 229 -6.09 3.00 13.51
CA ILE A 229 -6.55 3.51 14.81
C ILE A 229 -6.50 5.04 14.93
N MET A 230 -5.93 5.73 13.93
CA MET A 230 -5.74 7.19 13.89
C MET A 230 -5.08 7.72 15.17
N HIS A 231 -4.02 7.05 15.64
CA HIS A 231 -3.40 7.36 16.94
C HIS A 231 -2.43 8.55 16.84
N LEU A 232 -1.48 8.50 15.89
CA LEU A 232 -0.62 9.63 15.57
C LEU A 232 -1.28 10.41 14.42
N ASN A 233 -2.10 11.38 14.76
CA ASN A 233 -2.76 12.27 13.78
C ASN A 233 -1.82 13.40 13.33
N ASN A 234 -2.01 13.87 12.09
CA ASN A 234 -1.26 14.99 11.48
C ASN A 234 0.27 14.80 11.41
N VAL A 235 0.77 13.58 11.56
CA VAL A 235 2.18 13.28 11.34
C VAL A 235 2.41 12.89 9.88
N GLN A 236 3.60 13.21 9.37
CA GLN A 236 4.08 12.63 8.13
C GLN A 236 4.42 11.16 8.39
N TYR A 237 3.48 10.27 8.07
CA TYR A 237 3.59 8.82 8.31
C TYR A 237 4.87 8.24 7.71
N GLN A 238 5.28 8.75 6.54
CA GLN A 238 6.48 8.35 5.83
C GLN A 238 7.81 8.75 6.51
N GLU A 239 7.77 9.68 7.47
CA GLU A 239 8.93 10.11 8.25
C GLU A 239 8.95 9.45 9.64
N GLN A 240 7.93 8.63 9.95
CA GLN A 240 7.88 7.94 11.24
C GLN A 240 8.91 6.82 11.28
N MET A 241 9.82 6.92 12.24
CA MET A 241 10.78 5.87 12.55
C MET A 241 10.19 4.91 13.59
N LEU A 242 10.78 3.72 13.70
CA LEU A 242 10.34 2.69 14.64
C LEU A 242 10.10 3.23 16.07
N GLY A 243 11.00 4.08 16.57
CA GLY A 243 10.87 4.66 17.92
C GLY A 243 9.57 5.43 18.14
N SER A 244 9.10 6.20 17.15
CA SER A 244 7.83 6.92 17.24
C SER A 244 6.64 5.99 17.11
N LEU A 245 6.74 4.99 16.22
CA LEU A 245 5.67 4.05 15.91
C LEU A 245 5.38 3.05 17.04
N VAL A 246 6.31 2.79 17.95
CA VAL A 246 6.06 1.85 19.05
C VAL A 246 4.99 2.36 20.02
N SER A 247 4.81 3.68 20.14
CA SER A 247 3.69 4.26 20.91
C SER A 247 2.31 3.80 20.44
N VAL A 248 2.18 3.40 19.17
CA VAL A 248 0.95 2.84 18.58
C VAL A 248 0.56 1.54 19.29
N ILE A 249 1.53 0.74 19.75
CA ILE A 249 1.29 -0.50 20.49
C ILE A 249 0.64 -0.21 21.84
N GLU A 250 0.97 0.91 22.47
CA GLU A 250 0.36 1.28 23.75
C GLU A 250 -1.13 1.58 23.62
N ALA A 251 -1.52 2.13 22.47
CA ALA A 251 -2.91 2.42 22.13
C ALA A 251 -3.74 1.18 21.78
N LEU A 252 -3.11 0.02 21.61
CA LEU A 252 -3.79 -1.23 21.31
C LEU A 252 -4.16 -1.96 22.61
N ASP A 253 -5.35 -2.55 22.61
CA ASP A 253 -5.83 -3.41 23.71
C ASP A 253 -5.21 -4.82 23.60
N TYR A 254 -3.89 -4.84 23.63
CA TYR A 254 -3.07 -6.03 23.56
C TYR A 254 -2.58 -6.45 24.93
N GLU A 255 -2.40 -7.77 25.10
CA GLU A 255 -1.86 -8.35 26.32
C GLU A 255 -0.51 -7.71 26.68
N PRO A 256 -0.24 -7.40 27.96
CA PRO A 256 1.01 -6.76 28.39
C PRO A 256 2.28 -7.47 27.90
N LEU A 257 2.22 -8.80 27.77
CA LEU A 257 3.32 -9.61 27.25
C LEU A 257 3.68 -9.20 25.81
N MET A 258 2.67 -9.03 24.94
CA MET A 258 2.91 -8.66 23.55
C MET A 258 3.46 -7.24 23.42
N LYS A 259 3.04 -6.33 24.31
CA LYS A 259 3.62 -4.97 24.37
C LYS A 259 5.11 -5.02 24.71
N ASN A 260 5.48 -5.78 25.74
CA ASN A 260 6.87 -5.96 26.15
C ASN A 260 7.73 -6.63 25.06
N ASP A 261 7.19 -7.64 24.37
CA ASP A 261 7.90 -8.33 23.29
C ASP A 261 8.20 -7.39 22.10
N VAL A 262 7.28 -6.48 21.77
CA VAL A 262 7.52 -5.46 20.73
C VAL A 262 8.59 -4.45 21.16
N GLU A 263 8.61 -4.05 22.44
CA GLU A 263 9.66 -3.17 22.99
C GLU A 263 11.05 -3.83 22.93
N ILE A 264 11.17 -5.10 23.32
CA ILE A 264 12.42 -5.86 23.19
C ILE A 264 12.84 -5.98 21.73
N THR A 265 11.89 -6.29 20.85
CA THR A 265 12.11 -6.39 19.40
C THR A 265 12.63 -5.06 18.84
N LYS A 266 12.04 -3.93 19.24
CA LYS A 266 12.50 -2.58 18.85
C LYS A 266 13.97 -2.38 19.18
N ASP A 267 14.39 -2.73 20.39
CA ASP A 267 15.77 -2.53 20.85
C ASP A 267 16.76 -3.41 20.07
N ILE A 268 16.42 -4.68 19.83
CA ILE A 268 17.22 -5.60 19.00
C ILE A 268 17.39 -5.05 17.57
N LEU A 269 16.28 -4.64 16.95
CA LEU A 269 16.27 -4.17 15.55
C LEU A 269 16.92 -2.78 15.41
N ASN A 270 16.86 -1.92 16.43
CA ASN A 270 17.64 -0.69 16.49
C ASN A 270 19.14 -0.96 16.51
N ALA A 271 19.58 -1.96 17.30
CA ALA A 271 20.98 -2.34 17.36
C ALA A 271 21.50 -2.88 16.01
N CYS A 272 20.66 -3.60 15.24
CA CYS A 272 21.00 -4.03 13.88
C CYS A 272 21.21 -2.88 12.89
N SER A 273 20.53 -1.74 13.08
CA SER A 273 20.53 -0.63 12.11
C SER A 273 21.52 0.48 12.42
N HIS A 274 21.81 0.76 13.70
CA HIS A 274 22.54 1.97 14.11
C HIS A 274 23.87 1.68 14.81
N HIS A 275 24.06 0.46 15.32
CA HIS A 275 25.19 0.14 16.20
C HIS A 275 26.09 -0.92 15.59
N GLY A 276 26.90 -0.52 14.61
CA GLY A 276 28.00 -1.35 14.08
C GLY A 276 29.03 -1.65 15.19
N GLY A 277 28.79 -2.72 15.95
CA GLY A 277 29.62 -3.10 17.10
C GLY A 277 28.86 -3.82 18.23
N VAL A 278 27.53 -3.75 18.26
CA VAL A 278 26.72 -4.54 19.20
C VAL A 278 26.63 -5.98 18.69
N ARG A 279 26.90 -6.94 19.57
CA ARG A 279 26.73 -8.36 19.26
C ARG A 279 25.24 -8.66 19.16
N ILE A 280 24.83 -9.11 17.98
CA ILE A 280 23.49 -9.64 17.70
C ILE A 280 23.61 -11.13 17.46
N GLU A 281 22.81 -11.93 18.15
CA GLU A 281 22.76 -13.36 17.95
C GLU A 281 21.61 -13.73 17.02
N LYS A 282 21.77 -14.81 16.25
CA LYS A 282 20.75 -15.32 15.33
C LYS A 282 19.38 -15.50 16.02
N LYS A 283 19.40 -15.99 17.27
CA LYS A 283 18.20 -16.18 18.09
C LYS A 283 17.43 -14.88 18.36
N ASP A 284 18.12 -13.74 18.45
CA ASP A 284 17.51 -12.44 18.74
C ASP A 284 16.75 -11.93 17.50
N VAL A 285 17.32 -12.16 16.32
CA VAL A 285 16.67 -11.85 15.03
C VAL A 285 15.47 -12.76 14.81
N ILE A 286 15.60 -14.07 15.11
CA ILE A 286 14.47 -15.02 15.03
C ILE A 286 13.35 -14.60 15.97
N PHE A 287 13.65 -14.32 17.25
CA PHE A 287 12.68 -13.82 18.21
C PHE A 287 11.94 -12.58 17.69
N SER A 288 12.69 -11.61 17.15
CA SER A 288 12.11 -10.39 16.57
C SER A 288 11.12 -10.69 15.44
N LEU A 289 11.43 -11.66 14.57
CA LEU A 289 10.55 -12.07 13.48
C LEU A 289 9.29 -12.78 14.00
N GLU A 290 9.43 -13.67 14.98
CA GLU A 290 8.29 -14.36 15.61
C GLU A 290 7.32 -13.36 16.27
N VAL A 291 7.85 -12.33 16.94
CA VAL A 291 7.03 -11.25 17.51
C VAL A 291 6.27 -10.49 16.41
N ILE A 292 6.93 -10.16 15.31
CA ILE A 292 6.29 -9.50 14.17
C ILE A 292 5.17 -10.39 13.58
N GLU A 293 5.42 -11.68 13.40
CA GLU A 293 4.38 -12.62 12.94
C GLU A 293 3.18 -12.67 13.89
N ASN A 294 3.43 -12.70 15.19
CA ASN A 294 2.37 -12.72 16.19
C ASN A 294 1.55 -11.42 16.19
N LEU A 295 2.21 -10.28 15.99
CA LEU A 295 1.54 -8.99 15.80
C LEU A 295 0.64 -9.02 14.54
N ILE A 296 1.14 -9.51 13.40
CA ILE A 296 0.33 -9.66 12.18
C ILE A 296 -0.88 -10.56 12.45
N LYS A 297 -0.71 -11.70 13.11
CA LYS A 297 -1.81 -12.62 13.46
C LYS A 297 -2.84 -11.93 14.36
N ALA A 298 -2.39 -11.14 15.34
CA ALA A 298 -3.28 -10.37 16.21
C ALA A 298 -4.10 -9.33 15.42
N ILE A 299 -3.44 -8.57 14.53
CA ILE A 299 -4.10 -7.60 13.63
C ILE A 299 -5.15 -8.33 12.78
N LYS A 300 -4.75 -9.41 12.09
CA LYS A 300 -5.66 -10.21 11.25
C LYS A 300 -6.85 -10.75 12.02
N LYS A 301 -6.69 -11.23 13.26
CA LYS A 301 -7.82 -11.71 14.07
C LYS A 301 -8.85 -10.62 14.33
N THR A 302 -8.41 -9.38 14.53
CA THR A 302 -9.34 -8.24 14.66
C THR A 302 -10.02 -7.87 13.32
N ASP A 303 -9.35 -8.10 12.18
CA ASP A 303 -9.89 -7.82 10.83
C ASP A 303 -10.82 -8.92 10.30
N ILE A 304 -10.46 -10.19 10.48
CA ILE A 304 -11.27 -11.35 10.10
C ILE A 304 -12.61 -11.32 10.83
N ASN A 305 -12.66 -10.90 12.09
CA ASN A 305 -13.92 -10.75 12.80
C ASN A 305 -14.81 -9.63 12.21
N LYS A 306 -14.24 -8.56 11.64
CA LYS A 306 -15.01 -7.53 10.92
C LYS A 306 -15.47 -8.01 9.54
N LEU A 307 -14.59 -8.64 8.77
CA LEU A 307 -14.90 -9.17 7.43
C LEU A 307 -15.86 -10.39 7.47
N GLN A 308 -15.84 -11.20 8.53
CA GLN A 308 -16.80 -12.30 8.73
C GLN A 308 -18.17 -11.81 9.20
N LEU A 309 -18.25 -10.71 9.96
CA LEU A 309 -19.53 -10.05 10.29
C LEU A 309 -20.19 -9.44 9.05
N ASP A 310 -19.39 -8.99 8.07
CA ASP A 310 -19.85 -8.45 6.79
C ASP A 310 -19.91 -9.50 5.65
N GLY A 311 -19.63 -10.78 5.94
CA GLY A 311 -19.83 -11.91 5.01
C GLY A 311 -18.82 -12.06 3.86
N MET A 312 -17.61 -11.49 3.95
CA MET A 312 -16.73 -11.33 2.79
C MET A 312 -15.23 -11.46 3.10
N PHE A 313 -14.68 -12.67 3.01
CA PHE A 313 -13.39 -12.98 2.35
C PHE A 313 -13.04 -14.46 2.61
N LYS A 314 -12.69 -15.21 1.57
CA LYS A 314 -11.81 -16.38 1.75
C LYS A 314 -10.40 -15.85 1.61
N SER A 315 -9.56 -16.18 2.59
CA SER A 315 -8.16 -15.78 2.67
C SER A 315 -7.47 -15.77 1.30
N ILE A 316 -6.69 -14.74 1.01
CA ILE A 316 -5.57 -14.84 0.06
C ILE A 316 -4.63 -15.89 0.65
N GLN A 317 -4.78 -17.15 0.21
CA GLN A 317 -3.91 -18.30 0.48
C GLN A 317 -4.07 -19.23 -0.73
N LYS A 318 -3.04 -19.86 -1.30
CA LYS A 318 -1.71 -20.25 -0.81
C LYS A 318 -0.66 -19.99 -1.87
#